data_AF-A0A162C684-F1
#
_entry.id   AF-A0A162C684-F1
#
_cell.length_a   1.000
_cell.length_b   1.000
_cell.length_c   1.000
_cell.angle_alpha   90.00
_cell.angle_beta   90.00
_cell.angle_gamma   90.00
#
_symmetry.space_group_name_H-M   'P 1'
#
loop_
_entity.id
_entity.type
_entity.pdbx_description
1 polymer ?
#
loop_
_entity_poly.entity_id
_entity_poly.type
_entity_poly.pdbx_seq_one_letter_code
_entity_poly.pdbx_strand_id
1 'polypeptide(L)'
;RTFKLTASPIKNDDGERIGTVVEWLDRTSEVLAEQDIERVVNAAAVGDFSERIDENSQTGFLKIIAKGLNALTSTSEVALKDINRVLAAIAQGDLTERVTENYQGSFEALKEGCNQTAENLSQMLSEIREAAETISTASTEISQGNTDLSSRTEQQASSLEETAS
;
A
#
# COMPACT_ATOMS: atom_id res chain seq x y z
N ARG A 1 -7.20 -40.43 1.44
CA ARG A 1 -7.03 -40.67 2.90
C ARG A 1 -5.57 -40.88 3.17
N THR A 2 -5.02 -40.25 4.19
CA THR A 2 -3.59 -40.29 4.54
C THR A 2 -3.47 -40.88 5.93
N PHE A 3 -2.63 -41.90 6.11
CA PHE A 3 -2.46 -42.60 7.37
C PHE A 3 -1.02 -42.52 7.84
N LYS A 4 -0.81 -42.25 9.14
CA LYS A 4 0.47 -42.48 9.80
C LYS A 4 0.47 -43.89 10.35
N LEU A 5 1.51 -44.65 10.00
CA LEU A 5 1.69 -46.03 10.40
C LEU A 5 2.81 -46.12 11.44
N THR A 6 2.51 -46.71 12.59
CA THR A 6 3.52 -47.03 13.60
C THR A 6 3.54 -48.54 13.78
N ALA A 7 4.67 -49.19 13.49
CA ALA A 7 4.83 -50.63 13.64
C ALA A 7 5.84 -50.93 14.76
N SER A 8 5.36 -51.51 15.85
CA SER A 8 6.17 -51.83 17.04
C SER A 8 6.32 -53.35 17.18
N PRO A 9 7.55 -53.88 17.30
CA PRO A 9 7.75 -55.32 17.48
C PRO A 9 7.26 -55.74 18.86
N ILE A 10 6.54 -56.85 18.92
CA ILE A 10 6.19 -57.50 20.19
C ILE A 10 7.31 -58.49 20.49
N LYS A 11 7.89 -58.41 21.68
CA LYS A 11 8.92 -59.34 22.16
C LYS A 11 8.38 -60.12 23.36
N ASN A 12 8.78 -61.37 23.51
CA ASN A 12 8.54 -62.15 24.74
C ASN A 12 9.56 -61.77 25.83
N ASP A 13 9.45 -62.41 27.00
CA ASP A 13 10.33 -62.17 28.16
C ASP A 13 11.80 -62.54 27.89
N ASP A 14 12.05 -63.45 26.94
CA ASP A 14 13.39 -63.84 26.47
C ASP A 14 13.97 -62.86 25.42
N GLY A 15 13.22 -61.82 25.05
CA GLY A 15 13.63 -60.81 24.07
C GLY A 15 13.45 -61.24 22.61
N GLU A 16 12.91 -62.42 22.34
CA GLU A 16 12.59 -62.92 21.01
C GLU A 16 11.34 -62.24 20.45
N ARG A 17 11.38 -61.88 19.17
CA ARG A 17 10.27 -61.21 18.50
C ARG A 17 9.15 -62.21 18.21
N ILE A 18 7.99 -62.01 18.85
CA ILE A 18 6.80 -62.84 18.69
C ILE A 18 5.75 -62.24 17.73
N GLY A 19 5.88 -60.97 17.38
CA GLY A 19 4.93 -60.34 16.48
C GLY A 19 5.21 -58.88 16.17
N THR A 20 4.21 -58.19 15.62
CA THR A 20 4.24 -56.75 15.35
C THR A 20 2.85 -56.19 15.54
N VAL A 21 2.71 -55.21 16.42
CA VAL A 21 1.51 -54.38 16.47
C VAL A 21 1.68 -53.27 15.44
N VAL A 22 0.64 -53.03 14.66
CA VAL A 22 0.59 -51.90 13.73
C VAL A 22 -0.55 -50.98 14.15
N GLU A 23 -0.22 -49.73 14.47
CA GLU A 23 -1.17 -48.66 14.75
C GLU A 23 -1.30 -47.76 13.52
N TRP A 24 -2.53 -47.43 13.16
CA TRP A 24 -2.87 -46.63 11.98
C TRP A 24 -3.68 -45.43 12.46
N LEU A 25 -3.14 -44.23 12.27
CA LEU A 25 -3.83 -42.98 12.60
C LEU A 25 -4.20 -42.25 11.31
N ASP A 26 -5.50 -41.97 11.09
CA ASP A 26 -5.94 -41.14 9.97
C ASP A 26 -5.51 -39.69 10.20
N ARG A 27 -4.64 -39.19 9.33
CA ARG A 27 -4.11 -37.82 9.32
C ARG A 27 -4.59 -37.04 8.11
N THR A 28 -5.66 -37.48 7.43
CA THR A 28 -6.15 -36.81 6.21
C THR A 28 -6.44 -35.33 6.45
N SER A 29 -7.14 -35.00 7.55
CA SER A 29 -7.47 -33.61 7.88
C SER A 29 -6.24 -32.76 8.19
N GLU A 30 -5.25 -33.31 8.89
CA GLU A 30 -4.02 -32.59 9.22
C GLU A 30 -3.20 -32.28 7.96
N VAL A 31 -3.07 -33.25 7.05
CA VAL A 31 -2.32 -33.05 5.80
C VAL A 31 -3.01 -32.04 4.88
N LEU A 32 -4.34 -32.04 4.81
CA LEU A 32 -5.08 -31.01 4.07
C LEU A 32 -4.88 -29.62 4.67
N ALA A 33 -4.85 -29.51 6.00
CA ALA A 33 -4.56 -28.25 6.69
C ALA A 33 -3.16 -27.73 6.38
N GLU A 34 -2.16 -28.62 6.42
CA GLU A 34 -0.77 -28.29 6.09
C GLU A 34 -0.68 -27.75 4.66
N GLN A 35 -1.37 -28.37 3.70
CA GLN A 35 -1.43 -27.92 2.31
C GLN A 35 -2.14 -26.56 2.14
N ASP A 36 -3.25 -26.34 2.84
CA ASP A 36 -3.96 -25.05 2.82
C ASP A 36 -3.10 -23.92 3.39
N ILE A 37 -2.40 -24.18 4.49
CA ILE A 37 -1.47 -23.23 5.10
C ILE A 37 -0.32 -22.91 4.14
N GLU A 38 0.31 -23.94 3.56
CA GLU A 38 1.39 -23.75 2.59
C GLU A 38 0.95 -22.91 1.40
N ARG A 39 -0.26 -23.16 0.87
CA ARG A 39 -0.83 -22.41 -0.25
C ARG A 39 -0.99 -20.92 0.08
N VAL A 40 -1.60 -20.59 1.21
CA VAL A 40 -1.82 -19.18 1.61
C VAL A 40 -0.50 -18.48 1.94
N VAL A 41 0.43 -19.17 2.60
CA VAL A 41 1.77 -18.60 2.90
C VAL A 41 2.54 -18.33 1.60
N ASN A 42 2.54 -19.25 0.65
CA ASN A 42 3.21 -19.06 -0.63
C ASN A 42 2.58 -17.94 -1.46
N ALA A 43 1.25 -17.82 -1.46
CA ALA A 43 0.54 -16.70 -2.09
C ALA A 43 0.95 -15.36 -1.45
N ALA A 44 0.91 -15.27 -0.12
CA ALA A 44 1.30 -14.07 0.62
C ALA A 44 2.78 -13.71 0.39
N ALA A 45 3.67 -14.70 0.27
CA ALA A 45 5.09 -14.49 0.01
C ALA A 45 5.37 -13.83 -1.34
N VAL A 46 4.50 -14.01 -2.34
CA VAL A 46 4.57 -13.32 -3.64
C VAL A 46 3.69 -12.08 -3.72
N GLY A 47 3.09 -11.65 -2.60
CA GLY A 47 2.26 -10.45 -2.49
C GLY A 47 0.77 -10.66 -2.81
N ASP A 48 0.34 -11.90 -3.02
CA ASP A 48 -1.08 -12.23 -3.14
C ASP A 48 -1.67 -12.51 -1.76
N PHE A 49 -2.32 -11.49 -1.20
CA PHE A 49 -3.02 -11.56 0.07
C PHE A 49 -4.51 -11.84 -0.08
N SER A 50 -5.01 -12.27 -1.25
CA SER A 50 -6.43 -12.56 -1.46
C SER A 50 -6.83 -13.98 -1.01
N GLU A 51 -5.85 -14.87 -0.90
CA GLU A 51 -6.07 -16.26 -0.56
C GLU A 51 -6.43 -16.48 0.92
N ARG A 52 -7.32 -17.43 1.18
CA ARG A 52 -7.83 -17.73 2.54
C ARG A 52 -7.86 -19.23 2.81
N ILE A 53 -7.76 -19.57 4.09
CA ILE A 53 -7.98 -20.93 4.60
C ILE A 53 -9.43 -21.06 5.03
N ASP A 54 -10.10 -22.14 4.64
CA ASP A 54 -11.40 -22.49 5.19
C ASP A 54 -11.26 -22.89 6.67
N GLU A 55 -11.73 -22.03 7.57
CA GLU A 55 -11.64 -22.26 9.01
C GLU A 55 -12.55 -23.39 9.53
N ASN A 56 -13.52 -23.82 8.72
CA ASN A 56 -14.47 -24.88 9.10
C ASN A 56 -13.93 -26.27 8.82
N SER A 57 -12.99 -26.41 7.87
CA SER A 57 -12.27 -27.65 7.62
C SER A 57 -11.24 -27.97 8.71
N GLN A 58 -10.95 -27.00 9.58
CA GLN A 58 -9.89 -27.07 10.59
C GLN A 58 -10.42 -27.22 12.02
N THR A 59 -9.66 -27.92 12.86
CA THR A 59 -9.98 -28.11 14.28
C THR A 59 -8.76 -27.90 15.19
N GLY A 60 -9.01 -27.69 16.48
CA GLY A 60 -7.95 -27.54 17.48
C GLY A 60 -6.97 -26.42 17.17
N PHE A 61 -5.68 -26.71 17.32
CA PHE A 61 -4.60 -25.75 17.10
C PHE A 61 -4.53 -25.24 15.64
N LEU A 62 -4.77 -26.10 14.65
CA LEU A 62 -4.74 -25.72 13.24
C LEU A 62 -5.79 -24.66 12.91
N LYS A 63 -6.96 -24.71 13.55
CA LYS A 63 -7.98 -23.65 13.41
C LYS A 63 -7.51 -22.30 13.94
N ILE A 64 -6.71 -22.28 15.02
CA ILE A 64 -6.15 -21.05 15.58
C ILE A 64 -5.14 -20.45 14.59
N ILE A 65 -4.27 -21.29 13.99
CA ILE A 65 -3.32 -20.85 12.97
C ILE A 65 -4.05 -20.33 11.72
N ALA A 66 -5.07 -21.04 11.24
CA ALA A 66 -5.86 -20.61 10.09
C ALA A 66 -6.50 -19.24 10.31
N LYS A 67 -7.12 -19.02 11.48
CA LYS A 67 -7.67 -17.72 11.86
C LYS A 67 -6.62 -16.62 11.92
N GLY A 68 -5.46 -16.89 12.54
CA GLY A 68 -4.36 -15.94 12.63
C GLY A 68 -3.83 -15.53 11.26
N LEU A 69 -3.66 -16.51 10.36
CA LEU A 69 -3.17 -16.26 9.00
C LEU A 69 -4.21 -15.52 8.15
N ASN A 70 -5.50 -15.87 8.24
CA ASN A 70 -6.58 -15.14 7.59
C ASN A 70 -6.65 -13.68 8.07
N ALA A 71 -6.50 -13.44 9.38
CA ALA A 71 -6.47 -12.08 9.93
C ALA A 71 -5.25 -11.28 9.43
N LEU A 72 -4.08 -11.90 9.42
CA LEU A 72 -2.83 -11.27 8.93
C LEU A 72 -2.93 -10.91 7.44
N THR A 73 -3.36 -11.85 6.60
CA THR A 73 -3.54 -11.63 5.16
C THR A 73 -4.60 -10.59 4.89
N SER A 74 -5.75 -10.65 5.58
CA SER A 74 -6.81 -9.64 5.43
C SER A 74 -6.37 -8.23 5.82
N THR A 75 -5.63 -8.09 6.92
CA THR A 75 -5.12 -6.78 7.35
C THR A 75 -4.11 -6.25 6.34
N SER A 76 -3.20 -7.11 5.87
CA SER A 76 -2.19 -6.75 4.87
C SER A 76 -2.81 -6.36 3.53
N GLU A 77 -3.82 -7.10 3.07
CA GLU A 77 -4.55 -6.83 1.84
C GLU A 77 -5.21 -5.46 1.87
N VAL A 78 -5.98 -5.17 2.93
CA VAL A 78 -6.71 -3.90 3.08
C VAL A 78 -5.72 -2.74 3.15
N ALA A 79 -4.70 -2.82 4.00
CA ALA A 79 -3.72 -1.75 4.17
C ALA A 79 -2.98 -1.45 2.86
N LEU A 80 -2.43 -2.48 2.20
CA LEU A 80 -1.68 -2.28 0.96
C LEU A 80 -2.58 -1.78 -0.18
N LYS A 81 -3.85 -2.21 -0.23
CA LYS A 81 -4.81 -1.73 -1.23
C LYS A 81 -5.13 -0.25 -1.04
N ASP A 82 -5.32 0.20 0.19
CA ASP A 82 -5.60 1.62 0.48
C ASP A 82 -4.40 2.51 0.17
N ILE A 83 -3.19 2.08 0.52
CA ILE A 83 -1.97 2.80 0.18
C ILE A 83 -1.76 2.86 -1.33
N ASN A 84 -1.94 1.74 -2.04
CA ASN A 84 -1.84 1.71 -3.50
C ASN A 84 -2.87 2.63 -4.18
N ARG A 85 -4.09 2.69 -3.65
CA ARG A 85 -5.14 3.60 -4.15
C ARG A 85 -4.71 5.05 -4.06
N VAL A 86 -4.17 5.47 -2.91
CA VAL A 86 -3.72 6.87 -2.73
C VAL A 86 -2.46 7.16 -3.54
N LEU A 87 -1.48 6.26 -3.60
CA LEU A 87 -0.31 6.43 -4.45
C LEU A 87 -0.68 6.52 -5.94
N ALA A 88 -1.67 5.74 -6.39
CA ALA A 88 -2.18 5.84 -7.76
C ALA A 88 -2.89 7.16 -8.04
N ALA A 89 -3.60 7.73 -7.05
CA ALA A 89 -4.20 9.06 -7.15
C ALA A 89 -3.12 10.15 -7.25
N ILE A 90 -2.09 10.09 -6.39
CA ILE A 90 -0.93 11.00 -6.44
C ILE A 90 -0.23 10.93 -7.81
N ALA A 91 -0.03 9.72 -8.34
CA ALA A 91 0.58 9.53 -9.66
C ALA A 91 -0.26 10.13 -10.81
N GLN A 92 -1.58 10.26 -10.62
CA GLN A 92 -2.49 10.94 -11.55
C GLN A 92 -2.62 12.44 -11.28
N GLY A 93 -1.92 12.98 -10.27
CA GLY A 93 -1.95 14.38 -9.87
C GLY A 93 -3.08 14.73 -8.91
N ASP A 94 -3.86 13.75 -8.44
CA ASP A 94 -4.83 13.95 -7.39
C ASP A 94 -4.16 13.84 -6.01
N LEU A 95 -3.89 15.01 -5.44
CA LEU A 95 -3.28 15.16 -4.12
C LEU A 95 -4.33 15.36 -3.02
N THR A 96 -5.61 15.15 -3.30
CA THR A 96 -6.69 15.30 -2.31
C THR A 96 -6.98 13.98 -1.58
N GLU A 97 -6.65 12.85 -2.20
CA GLU A 97 -6.84 11.52 -1.65
C GLU A 97 -5.96 11.25 -0.43
N ARG A 98 -6.53 10.56 0.56
CA ARG A 98 -5.84 10.19 1.82
C ARG A 98 -6.22 8.78 2.24
N VAL A 99 -5.32 8.13 2.98
CA VAL A 99 -5.61 6.90 3.69
C VAL A 99 -6.28 7.26 5.01
N THR A 100 -7.56 6.90 5.18
CA THR A 100 -8.40 7.29 6.32
C THR A 100 -8.60 6.18 7.34
N GLU A 101 -8.34 4.93 6.97
CA GLU A 101 -8.46 3.79 7.86
C GLU A 101 -7.48 3.88 9.04
N ASN A 102 -7.86 3.24 10.14
CA ASN A 102 -7.04 3.20 11.35
C ASN A 102 -6.13 1.97 11.31
N TYR A 103 -4.83 2.19 11.29
CA TYR A 103 -3.86 1.12 11.38
C TYR A 103 -3.03 1.24 12.65
N GLN A 104 -2.16 0.26 12.87
CA GLN A 104 -1.24 0.24 14.00
C GLN A 104 0.14 -0.20 13.51
N GLY A 105 1.18 0.18 14.27
CA GLY A 105 2.55 -0.20 13.98
C GLY A 105 3.00 0.25 12.58
N SER A 106 3.60 -0.68 11.82
CA SER A 106 4.17 -0.38 10.50
C SER A 106 3.16 0.12 9.48
N PHE A 107 1.90 -0.33 9.54
CA PHE A 107 0.87 0.12 8.60
C PHE A 107 0.40 1.55 8.90
N GLU A 108 0.42 1.99 10.17
CA GLU A 108 0.13 3.39 10.51
C GLU A 108 1.27 4.29 10.00
N ALA A 109 2.53 3.91 10.23
CA ALA A 109 3.67 4.66 9.71
C ALA A 109 3.65 4.77 8.17
N LEU A 110 3.20 3.73 7.47
CA LEU A 110 3.08 3.74 6.02
C LEU A 110 1.95 4.67 5.55
N LYS A 111 0.82 4.67 6.25
CA LYS A 111 -0.28 5.64 6.04
C LYS A 111 0.19 7.07 6.27
N GLU A 112 0.85 7.35 7.39
CA GLU A 112 1.37 8.68 7.72
C GLU A 112 2.35 9.16 6.64
N GLY A 113 3.30 8.32 6.24
CA GLY A 113 4.26 8.65 5.18
C GLY A 113 3.59 8.93 3.83
N CYS A 114 2.58 8.15 3.45
CA CYS A 114 1.81 8.36 2.23
C CYS A 114 1.03 9.69 2.26
N ASN A 115 0.29 9.93 3.34
CA ASN A 115 -0.51 11.15 3.51
C ASN A 115 0.39 12.40 3.59
N GLN A 116 1.52 12.33 4.29
CA GLN A 116 2.47 13.44 4.39
C GLN A 116 3.11 13.76 3.03
N THR A 117 3.36 12.74 2.20
CA THR A 117 3.87 12.94 0.84
C THR A 117 2.86 13.72 -0.01
N ALA A 118 1.58 13.33 0.05
CA ALA A 118 0.52 14.05 -0.65
C ALA A 118 0.40 15.50 -0.17
N GLU A 119 0.49 15.72 1.14
CA GLU A 119 0.42 17.06 1.75
C GLU A 119 1.57 17.95 1.30
N ASN A 120 2.81 17.45 1.36
CA ASN A 120 3.99 18.20 0.94
C ASN A 120 3.92 18.58 -0.55
N LEU A 121 3.47 17.68 -1.41
CA LEU A 121 3.26 17.96 -2.83
C LEU A 121 2.16 19.01 -3.03
N SER A 122 1.07 18.93 -2.27
CA SER A 122 -0.02 19.91 -2.34
C SER A 122 0.46 21.30 -1.95
N GLN A 123 1.22 21.40 -0.86
CA GLN A 123 1.82 22.64 -0.38
C GLN A 123 2.77 23.24 -1.41
N MET A 124 3.70 22.44 -1.96
CA MET A 124 4.63 22.90 -3.00
C MET A 124 3.89 23.43 -4.24
N LEU A 125 2.82 22.76 -4.68
CA LEU A 125 2.01 23.23 -5.81
C LEU A 125 1.27 24.53 -5.49
N SER A 126 0.82 24.70 -4.25
CA SER A 126 0.19 25.95 -3.80
C SER A 126 1.18 27.12 -3.86
N GLU A 127 2.40 26.93 -3.35
CA GLU A 127 3.46 27.94 -3.39
C GLU A 127 3.85 28.31 -4.83
N ILE A 128 3.94 27.32 -5.73
CA ILE A 128 4.20 27.55 -7.15
C ILE A 128 3.09 28.37 -7.80
N ARG A 129 1.82 28.10 -7.48
CA ARG A 129 0.67 28.87 -7.99
C ARG A 129 0.71 30.32 -7.51
N GLU A 130 0.95 30.54 -6.22
CA GLU A 130 1.07 31.88 -5.65
C GLU A 130 2.21 32.68 -6.29
N ALA A 131 3.37 32.05 -6.49
CA ALA A 131 4.49 32.67 -7.19
C ALA A 131 4.13 33.02 -8.65
N ALA A 132 3.43 32.14 -9.36
CA ALA A 132 2.99 32.38 -10.73
C ALA A 132 1.98 33.55 -10.83
N GLU A 133 1.04 33.64 -9.89
CA GLU A 133 0.08 34.75 -9.81
C GLU A 133 0.78 36.09 -9.54
N THR A 134 1.76 36.09 -8.64
CA THR A 134 2.58 37.26 -8.34
C THR A 134 3.35 37.73 -9.59
N ILE A 135 3.98 36.80 -10.31
CA ILE A 135 4.70 37.10 -11.57
C ILE A 135 3.72 37.63 -12.64
N SER A 136 2.54 37.03 -12.78
CA SER A 136 1.52 37.46 -13.73
C SER A 136 1.04 38.90 -13.44
N THR A 137 0.85 39.22 -12.17
CA THR A 137 0.45 40.56 -11.72
C THR A 137 1.54 41.58 -12.03
N ALA A 138 2.79 41.30 -11.63
CA ALA A 138 3.93 42.18 -11.90
C ALA A 138 4.15 42.39 -13.42
N SER A 139 4.00 41.34 -14.23
CA SER A 139 4.09 41.43 -15.69
C SER A 139 3.02 42.36 -16.28
N THR A 140 1.81 42.33 -15.72
CA THR A 140 0.71 43.20 -16.16
C THR A 140 0.99 44.66 -15.81
N GLU A 141 1.49 44.92 -14.61
CA GLU A 141 1.90 46.28 -14.17
C GLU A 141 3.04 46.84 -15.03
N ILE A 142 4.06 46.04 -15.33
CA ILE A 142 5.17 46.44 -16.22
C ILE A 142 4.65 46.76 -17.62
N SER A 143 3.77 45.94 -18.18
CA SER A 143 3.18 46.18 -19.50
C SER A 143 2.39 47.49 -19.53
N GLN A 144 1.62 47.78 -18.48
CA GLN A 144 0.87 49.02 -18.36
C GLN A 144 1.81 50.22 -18.23
N GLY A 145 2.83 50.13 -17.38
CA GLY A 145 3.84 51.19 -17.21
C GLY A 145 4.64 51.47 -18.47
N ASN A 146 4.98 50.44 -19.25
CA ASN A 146 5.67 50.60 -20.53
C ASN A 146 4.77 51.29 -21.58
N THR A 147 3.47 51.00 -21.56
CA THR A 147 2.50 51.67 -22.45
C THR A 147 2.38 53.16 -22.10
N ASP A 148 2.26 53.51 -20.82
CA ASP A 148 2.25 54.90 -20.35
C ASP A 148 3.54 55.62 -20.75
N LEU A 149 4.69 55.01 -20.48
CA LEU A 149 5.99 55.58 -20.84
C LEU A 149 6.10 55.83 -22.35
N SER A 150 5.74 54.84 -23.19
CA SER A 150 5.75 54.98 -24.65
C SER A 150 4.91 56.19 -25.10
N SER A 151 3.68 56.31 -24.59
CA SER A 151 2.79 57.43 -24.93
C SER A 151 3.35 58.80 -24.54
N ARG A 152 4.02 58.88 -23.37
CA ARG A 152 4.65 60.11 -22.89
C ARG A 152 5.90 60.45 -23.68
N THR A 153 6.68 59.45 -24.07
CA THR A 153 7.84 59.62 -24.95
C THR A 153 7.41 60.13 -26.33
N GLU A 154 6.34 59.60 -26.91
CA GLU A 154 5.75 60.10 -28.17
C GLU A 154 5.29 61.55 -28.05
N GLN A 155 4.57 61.91 -26.97
CA GLN A 155 4.17 63.30 -26.73
C GLN A 155 5.37 64.25 -26.59
N GLN A 156 6.41 63.85 -25.85
CA GLN A 156 7.61 64.68 -25.69
C GLN A 156 8.37 64.87 -27.00
N ALA A 157 8.49 63.80 -27.81
CA ALA A 157 9.10 63.89 -29.13
C ALA A 157 8.34 64.88 -30.04
N SER A 158 7.00 64.83 -30.03
CA SER A 158 6.16 65.74 -30.80
C SER A 158 6.28 67.20 -30.34
N SER A 159 6.28 67.48 -29.03
CA SER A 159 6.47 68.85 -28.53
C SER A 159 7.85 69.42 -28.85
N LEU A 160 8.89 68.59 -28.87
CA LEU A 160 10.23 68.98 -29.30
C LEU A 160 10.28 69.32 -30.79
N GLU A 161 9.59 68.54 -31.63
CA GLU A 161 9.49 68.79 -33.07
C GLU A 161 8.74 70.10 -33.39
N GLU A 162 7.67 70.39 -32.64
CA GLU A 162 6.93 71.65 -32.76
C GLU A 162 7.75 72.87 -32.32
N THR A 163 8.58 72.73 -31.28
CA THR A 163 9.46 73.82 -30.82
C THR A 163 10.65 74.06 -31.77
N ALA A 164 11.06 73.03 -32.52
CA ALA A 164 12.18 73.10 -33.45
C ALA A 164 11.78 73.57 -34.87
N SER A 165 10.48 73.62 -35.19
CA SER A 165 9.92 74.09 -36.47
C SER A 165 9.57 75.58 -36.47
#